data_AF-A0A6J2EMJ8-F1
#
_entry.id   AF-A0A6J2EMJ8-F1
#
_cell.length_a   1.000
_cell.length_b   1.000
_cell.length_c   1.000
_cell.angle_alpha   90.00
_cell.angle_beta   90.00
_cell.angle_gamma   90.00
#
_symmetry.space_group_name_H-M   'P 1'
#
loop_
_entity.id
_entity.type
_entity.pdbx_description
1 polymer ?
#
loop_
_entity_poly.entity_id
_entity_poly.type
_entity_poly.pdbx_seq_one_letter_code
_entity_poly.pdbx_strand_id
1 'polypeptide(L)'
;MTSKIRKTSKNLRHSKDKATGLQTLQSSMKWHHMENIAACLWNAYSGLLSDQAMILAINSSFVDPLLQFETQLKIIESSFKIVFAIPTLEKVKEMGNNEDDQEDLKNLYQNILNTFEDTLLILVSKDLYKLQILKRHNFKNSILGRWHQQNT
;
A
#
# COMPACT_ATOMS: atom_id res chain seq x y z
N MET A 1 -28.27 65.81 -34.00
CA MET A 1 -26.88 65.83 -33.48
C MET A 1 -26.70 64.67 -32.51
N THR A 2 -25.65 63.90 -32.73
CA THR A 2 -25.33 62.55 -32.24
C THR A 2 -24.98 62.46 -30.75
N SER A 3 -25.42 61.41 -30.05
CA SER A 3 -24.77 61.02 -28.78
C SER A 3 -25.01 59.54 -28.38
N LYS A 4 -24.11 58.68 -28.86
CA LYS A 4 -23.43 57.55 -28.17
C LYS A 4 -24.28 56.51 -27.42
N ILE A 5 -24.47 55.36 -28.08
CA ILE A 5 -24.71 54.05 -27.44
C ILE A 5 -23.44 53.68 -26.63
N ARG A 6 -23.57 53.57 -25.31
CA ARG A 6 -22.54 53.00 -24.43
C ARG A 6 -22.76 51.50 -24.28
N LYS A 7 -21.80 50.71 -24.76
CA LYS A 7 -21.57 49.31 -24.38
C LYS A 7 -20.86 49.26 -23.03
N THR A 8 -21.46 48.60 -22.04
CA THR A 8 -20.83 48.09 -20.79
C THR A 8 -21.87 47.20 -20.12
N SER A 9 -21.62 46.05 -19.48
CA SER A 9 -20.38 45.37 -19.12
C SER A 9 -20.77 44.08 -18.39
N LYS A 10 -20.08 42.98 -18.72
CA LYS A 10 -19.78 41.81 -17.85
C LYS A 10 -20.92 40.84 -17.52
N ASN A 11 -21.07 39.86 -18.41
CA ASN A 11 -21.17 38.46 -17.99
C ASN A 11 -19.88 38.07 -17.27
N LEU A 12 -19.93 37.87 -15.96
CA LEU A 12 -18.91 37.13 -15.24
C LEU A 12 -19.56 36.48 -14.01
N ARG A 13 -20.16 35.31 -14.19
CA ARG A 13 -20.44 34.40 -13.08
C ARG A 13 -20.04 32.99 -13.47
N HIS A 14 -18.81 32.67 -13.06
CA HIS A 14 -18.29 31.35 -12.72
C HIS A 14 -18.92 30.15 -13.43
N SER A 15 -18.31 29.74 -14.55
CA SER A 15 -18.30 28.33 -14.92
C SER A 15 -17.35 27.61 -13.96
N LYS A 16 -17.93 27.06 -12.89
CA LYS A 16 -17.27 26.06 -12.04
C LYS A 16 -16.84 24.91 -12.94
N ASP A 17 -15.54 24.63 -12.99
CA ASP A 17 -14.92 23.55 -13.77
C ASP A 17 -15.71 22.25 -13.66
N LYS A 18 -16.61 22.02 -14.60
CA LYS A 18 -17.15 20.69 -14.88
C LYS A 18 -16.14 20.09 -15.84
N ALA A 19 -15.31 19.19 -15.34
CA ALA A 19 -14.52 18.30 -16.19
C ALA A 19 -15.45 17.83 -17.32
N THR A 20 -15.10 18.17 -18.55
CA THR A 20 -15.95 17.84 -19.71
C THR A 20 -15.99 16.32 -19.80
N GLY A 21 -17.13 15.71 -20.19
CA GLY A 21 -17.23 14.25 -20.27
C GLY A 21 -16.12 13.60 -21.12
N LEU A 22 -15.54 14.37 -22.04
CA LEU A 22 -14.39 14.01 -22.87
C LEU A 22 -13.08 13.91 -22.07
N GLN A 23 -12.83 14.82 -21.12
CA GLN A 23 -11.71 14.74 -20.18
C GLN A 23 -11.85 13.52 -19.26
N THR A 24 -13.06 13.25 -18.75
CA THR A 24 -13.31 12.06 -17.92
C THR A 24 -13.05 10.76 -18.70
N LEU A 25 -13.51 10.70 -19.96
CA LEU A 25 -13.27 9.55 -20.82
C LEU A 25 -11.78 9.36 -21.12
N GLN A 26 -11.07 10.46 -21.41
CA GLN A 26 -9.64 10.44 -21.71
C GLN A 26 -8.83 9.96 -20.50
N SER A 27 -9.13 10.44 -19.29
CA SER A 27 -8.50 9.94 -18.06
C SER A 27 -8.78 8.46 -17.83
N SER A 28 -10.02 8.00 -18.05
CA SER A 28 -10.38 6.58 -17.91
C SER A 28 -9.61 5.68 -18.87
N MET A 29 -9.48 6.09 -20.14
CA MET A 29 -8.70 5.34 -21.13
C MET A 29 -7.20 5.32 -20.80
N LYS A 30 -6.64 6.41 -20.26
CA LYS A 30 -5.24 6.44 -19.80
C LYS A 30 -5.00 5.36 -18.74
N TRP A 31 -5.86 5.26 -17.73
CA TRP A 31 -5.71 4.27 -16.66
C TRP A 31 -5.84 2.82 -17.15
N HIS A 32 -6.79 2.53 -18.04
CA HIS A 32 -6.92 1.19 -18.63
C HIS A 32 -5.71 0.80 -19.49
N HIS A 33 -5.14 1.76 -20.22
CA HIS A 33 -3.92 1.53 -20.99
C HIS A 33 -2.73 1.22 -20.06
N MET A 34 -2.57 1.99 -18.99
CA MET A 34 -1.55 1.74 -17.96
C MET A 34 -1.76 0.40 -17.25
N GLU A 35 -3.01 0.02 -16.97
CA GLU A 35 -3.36 -1.28 -16.36
C GLU A 35 -2.95 -2.45 -17.27
N ASN A 36 -3.14 -2.34 -18.58
CA ASN A 36 -2.70 -3.36 -19.54
C ASN A 36 -1.17 -3.41 -19.69
N ILE A 37 -0.50 -2.26 -19.77
CA ILE A 37 0.96 -2.20 -19.94
C ILE A 37 1.69 -2.69 -18.68
N ALA A 38 1.21 -2.27 -17.51
CA ALA A 38 1.82 -2.55 -16.22
C ALA A 38 1.00 -3.53 -15.38
N ALA A 39 0.30 -4.47 -16.05
CA ALA A 39 -0.54 -5.46 -15.37
C ALA A 39 0.23 -6.22 -14.28
N CYS A 40 1.51 -6.53 -14.52
CA CYS A 40 2.37 -7.16 -13.53
C CYS A 40 2.57 -6.30 -12.27
N LEU A 41 2.76 -4.98 -12.41
CA LEU A 41 2.92 -4.06 -11.28
C LEU A 41 1.62 -3.88 -10.52
N TRP A 42 0.49 -3.73 -11.22
CA TRP A 42 -0.83 -3.62 -10.58
C TRP A 42 -1.22 -4.89 -9.83
N ASN A 43 -0.97 -6.06 -10.42
CA ASN A 43 -1.19 -7.35 -9.75
C ASN A 43 -0.29 -7.49 -8.52
N ALA A 44 0.97 -7.07 -8.61
CA ALA A 44 1.87 -7.06 -7.46
C ALA A 44 1.38 -6.11 -6.35
N TYR A 45 1.03 -4.88 -6.71
CA TYR A 45 0.56 -3.87 -5.77
C TYR A 45 -0.73 -4.28 -5.05
N SER A 46 -1.73 -4.74 -5.80
CA SER A 46 -3.00 -5.21 -5.24
C SER A 46 -2.82 -6.46 -4.38
N GLY A 47 -1.95 -7.40 -4.80
CA GLY A 47 -1.58 -8.56 -3.99
C GLY A 47 -0.98 -8.16 -2.65
N LEU A 48 -0.02 -7.24 -2.65
CA LEU A 48 0.62 -6.73 -1.43
C LEU A 48 -0.36 -6.01 -0.50
N LEU A 49 -1.25 -5.19 -1.04
CA LEU A 49 -2.31 -4.54 -0.26
C LEU A 49 -3.23 -5.58 0.41
N SER A 50 -3.60 -6.64 -0.31
CA SER A 50 -4.41 -7.72 0.24
C SER A 50 -3.67 -8.46 1.35
N ASP A 51 -2.38 -8.76 1.16
CA ASP A 51 -1.55 -9.44 2.14
C ASP A 51 -1.41 -8.58 3.41
N GLN A 52 -1.14 -7.29 3.27
CA GLN A 52 -1.05 -6.35 4.38
C GLN A 52 -2.38 -6.25 5.14
N ALA A 53 -3.51 -6.17 4.43
CA ALA A 53 -4.83 -6.17 5.05
C ALA A 53 -5.08 -7.46 5.85
N MET A 54 -4.67 -8.62 5.31
CA MET A 54 -4.77 -9.90 6.01
C MET A 54 -3.91 -9.94 7.28
N ILE A 55 -2.68 -9.43 7.22
CA ILE A 55 -1.80 -9.31 8.40
C ILE A 55 -2.43 -8.41 9.47
N LEU A 56 -2.98 -7.26 9.08
CA LEU A 56 -3.66 -6.34 10.00
C LEU A 56 -4.91 -6.97 10.63
N ALA A 57 -5.67 -7.77 9.87
CA ALA A 57 -6.82 -8.50 10.37
C ALA A 57 -6.39 -9.59 11.37
N ILE A 58 -5.34 -10.36 11.07
CA ILE A 58 -4.75 -11.34 11.99
C ILE A 58 -4.33 -10.65 13.29
N ASN A 59 -3.68 -9.49 13.20
CA ASN A 59 -3.26 -8.69 14.35
C ASN A 59 -4.39 -8.20 15.24
N SER A 60 -5.60 -8.12 14.69
CA SER A 60 -6.82 -7.70 15.41
C SER A 60 -7.64 -8.90 15.90
N SER A 61 -7.19 -10.13 15.66
CA SER A 61 -7.88 -11.35 16.06
C SER A 61 -7.48 -11.83 17.46
N PHE A 62 -8.31 -12.68 18.07
CA PHE A 62 -8.05 -13.34 19.36
C PHE A 62 -7.29 -14.67 19.23
N VAL A 63 -6.57 -14.88 18.13
CA VAL A 63 -5.77 -16.10 17.87
C VAL A 63 -4.51 -16.11 18.74
N ASP A 64 -3.98 -17.30 19.00
CA ASP A 64 -2.69 -17.47 19.68
C ASP A 64 -1.57 -16.64 19.03
N PRO A 65 -0.81 -15.83 19.79
CA PRO A 65 0.22 -14.95 19.24
C PRO A 65 1.35 -15.65 18.47
N LEU A 66 1.71 -16.89 18.84
CA LEU A 66 2.73 -17.65 18.12
C LEU A 66 2.20 -18.07 16.74
N LEU A 67 0.98 -18.60 16.71
CA LEU A 67 0.31 -19.00 15.48
C LEU A 67 0.04 -17.81 14.54
N GLN A 68 -0.31 -16.64 15.10
CA GLN A 68 -0.44 -15.39 14.35
C GLN A 68 0.87 -15.05 13.65
N PHE A 69 2.00 -15.04 14.38
CA PHE A 69 3.31 -14.70 13.84
C PHE A 69 3.78 -15.68 12.76
N GLU A 70 3.60 -16.99 12.97
CA GLU A 70 3.93 -17.99 11.95
C GLU A 70 3.12 -17.81 10.66
N THR A 71 1.84 -17.47 10.79
CA THR A 71 0.98 -17.20 9.64
C THR A 71 1.41 -15.94 8.91
N GLN A 72 1.71 -14.87 9.63
CA GLN A 72 2.21 -13.62 9.04
C GLN A 72 3.55 -13.79 8.33
N LEU A 73 4.46 -14.59 8.88
CA LEU A 73 5.73 -14.92 8.22
C LEU A 73 5.51 -15.59 6.87
N LYS A 74 4.56 -16.53 6.77
CA LYS A 74 4.22 -17.17 5.49
C LYS A 74 3.66 -16.18 4.47
N ILE A 75 2.81 -15.25 4.92
CA ILE A 75 2.27 -14.18 4.06
C ILE A 75 3.43 -13.33 3.55
N ILE A 76 4.32 -12.86 4.44
CA ILE A 76 5.46 -12.01 4.08
C ILE A 76 6.44 -12.72 3.14
N GLU A 77 6.67 -14.02 3.32
CA GLU A 77 7.49 -14.80 2.39
C GLU A 77 6.87 -14.83 0.99
N SER A 78 5.55 -14.95 0.89
CA SER A 78 4.82 -14.86 -0.37
C SER A 78 4.91 -13.45 -0.97
N SER A 79 4.67 -12.42 -0.17
CA SER A 79 4.80 -11.01 -0.57
C SER A 79 6.21 -10.68 -1.09
N PHE A 80 7.25 -11.21 -0.45
CA PHE A 80 8.64 -11.07 -0.91
C PHE A 80 8.83 -11.66 -2.31
N LYS A 81 8.29 -12.86 -2.57
CA LYS A 81 8.37 -13.49 -3.91
C LYS A 81 7.67 -12.64 -4.97
N ILE A 82 6.54 -12.00 -4.62
CA ILE A 82 5.83 -11.07 -5.52
C ILE A 82 6.72 -9.87 -5.86
N VAL A 83 7.29 -9.19 -4.85
CA VAL A 83 8.17 -8.03 -5.06
C VAL A 83 9.40 -8.39 -5.86
N PHE A 84 10.03 -9.54 -5.62
CA PHE A 84 11.22 -9.96 -6.36
C PHE A 84 10.91 -10.44 -7.80
N ALA A 85 9.66 -10.73 -8.11
CA ALA A 85 9.23 -11.11 -9.45
C ALA A 85 8.93 -9.90 -10.35
N ILE A 86 8.76 -8.70 -9.80
CA ILE A 86 8.47 -7.52 -10.62
C ILE A 86 9.71 -7.11 -11.44
N PRO A 87 9.53 -6.48 -12.62
CA PRO A 87 10.65 -6.01 -13.44
C PRO A 87 11.50 -4.95 -12.72
N THR A 88 12.76 -4.76 -13.16
CA THR A 88 13.59 -3.67 -12.61
C THR A 88 13.04 -2.30 -12.99
N LEU A 89 13.37 -1.26 -12.21
CA LEU A 89 12.88 0.09 -12.45
C LEU A 89 13.21 0.61 -13.87
N GLU A 90 14.37 0.26 -14.42
CA GLU A 90 14.75 0.63 -15.80
C GLU A 90 13.76 0.05 -16.81
N LYS A 91 13.46 -1.25 -16.70
CA LYS A 91 12.49 -1.94 -17.56
C LYS A 91 11.08 -1.37 -17.39
N VAL A 92 10.71 -0.97 -16.17
CA VAL A 92 9.42 -0.33 -15.90
C VAL A 92 9.32 1.03 -16.59
N LYS A 93 10.39 1.83 -16.61
CA LYS A 93 10.40 3.11 -17.35
C LYS A 93 10.30 2.89 -18.86
N GLU A 94 10.93 1.84 -19.38
CA GLU A 94 10.83 1.48 -20.81
C GLU A 94 9.41 1.09 -21.24
N MET A 95 8.52 0.72 -20.31
CA MET A 95 7.12 0.43 -20.60
C MET A 95 6.27 1.69 -20.88
N GLY A 96 6.74 2.88 -20.46
CA GLY A 96 6.01 4.14 -20.64
C GLY A 96 6.22 4.76 -22.02
N ASN A 97 5.15 5.22 -22.66
CA ASN A 97 5.19 5.80 -24.01
C ASN A 97 5.58 7.28 -24.03
N ASN A 98 5.47 7.97 -22.88
CA ASN A 98 5.78 9.39 -22.71
C ASN A 98 6.29 9.64 -21.28
N GLU A 99 6.79 10.85 -21.01
CA GLU A 99 7.35 11.20 -19.68
C GLU A 99 6.33 11.10 -18.53
N ASP A 100 5.06 11.40 -18.79
CA ASP A 100 3.98 11.35 -17.79
C ASP A 100 3.70 9.88 -17.40
N ASP A 101 3.59 8.99 -18.38
CA ASP A 101 3.45 7.55 -18.17
C ASP A 101 4.67 6.97 -17.40
N GLN A 102 5.88 7.43 -17.72
CA GLN A 102 7.10 6.98 -17.04
C GLN A 102 7.13 7.37 -15.57
N GLU A 103 6.69 8.58 -15.23
CA GLU A 103 6.62 9.04 -13.84
C GLU A 103 5.50 8.32 -13.08
N ASP A 104 4.34 8.10 -13.69
CA ASP A 104 3.25 7.32 -13.11
C ASP A 104 3.68 5.88 -12.79
N LEU A 105 4.39 5.22 -13.72
CA LEU A 105 4.92 3.87 -13.53
C LEU A 105 5.99 3.80 -12.44
N LYS A 106 6.87 4.80 -12.37
CA LYS A 106 7.87 4.92 -11.30
C LYS A 106 7.21 5.14 -9.94
N ASN A 107 6.15 5.95 -9.88
CA ASN A 107 5.38 6.16 -8.65
C ASN A 107 4.71 4.86 -8.19
N LEU A 108 4.10 4.10 -9.11
CA LEU A 108 3.54 2.79 -8.82
C LEU A 108 4.62 1.82 -8.30
N TYR A 109 5.78 1.76 -8.95
CA TYR A 109 6.90 0.95 -8.52
C TYR A 109 7.36 1.30 -7.10
N GLN A 110 7.50 2.60 -6.80
CA GLN A 110 7.88 3.05 -5.46
C GLN A 110 6.82 2.70 -4.42
N ASN A 111 5.53 2.84 -4.75
CA ASN A 111 4.43 2.49 -3.85
C ASN A 111 4.40 1.00 -3.53
N ILE A 112 4.73 0.13 -4.49
CA ILE A 112 4.89 -1.32 -4.25
C ILE A 112 5.97 -1.57 -3.19
N LEU A 113 7.14 -0.96 -3.34
CA LEU A 113 8.25 -1.11 -2.40
C LEU A 113 7.89 -0.55 -1.01
N ASN A 114 7.30 0.64 -0.95
CA ASN A 114 6.87 1.27 0.30
C ASN A 114 5.82 0.40 1.02
N THR A 115 4.85 -0.16 0.30
CA THR A 115 3.83 -1.03 0.89
C THR A 115 4.45 -2.29 1.48
N PHE A 116 5.43 -2.88 0.79
CA PHE A 116 6.15 -4.04 1.32
C PHE A 116 6.99 -3.67 2.55
N GLU A 117 7.69 -2.53 2.52
CA GLU A 117 8.44 -2.00 3.67
C GLU A 117 7.53 -1.78 4.90
N ASP A 118 6.38 -1.13 4.71
CA ASP A 118 5.40 -0.91 5.77
C ASP A 118 4.88 -2.26 6.34
N THR A 119 4.70 -3.26 5.48
CA THR A 119 4.30 -4.60 5.89
C THR A 119 5.38 -5.28 6.75
N LEU A 120 6.65 -5.15 6.39
CA LEU A 120 7.77 -5.63 7.21
C LEU A 120 7.84 -4.89 8.55
N LEU A 121 7.63 -3.56 8.54
CA LEU A 121 7.66 -2.74 9.74
C LEU A 121 6.55 -3.15 10.73
N ILE A 122 5.36 -3.52 10.24
CA ILE A 122 4.27 -4.07 11.06
C ILE A 122 4.74 -5.33 11.79
N LEU A 123 5.32 -6.29 11.05
CA LEU A 123 5.79 -7.56 11.63
C LEU A 123 6.84 -7.34 12.73
N VAL A 124 7.84 -6.50 12.46
CA VAL A 124 8.96 -6.24 13.39
C VAL A 124 8.47 -5.47 14.63
N SER A 125 7.68 -4.41 14.43
CA SER A 125 7.34 -3.48 15.51
C SER A 125 6.22 -4.01 16.39
N LYS A 126 5.24 -4.71 15.83
CA LYS A 126 4.06 -5.15 16.58
C LYS A 126 4.18 -6.60 17.01
N ASP A 127 4.62 -7.50 16.15
CA ASP A 127 4.37 -8.93 16.36
C ASP A 127 5.59 -9.66 16.92
N LEU A 128 6.80 -9.34 16.44
CA LEU A 128 8.04 -9.82 17.06
C LEU A 128 8.19 -9.32 18.50
N TYR A 129 7.85 -8.05 18.75
CA TYR A 129 7.94 -7.46 20.08
C TYR A 129 6.97 -8.12 21.09
N LYS A 130 5.73 -8.40 20.67
CA LYS A 130 4.77 -9.16 21.49
C LYS A 130 5.33 -10.54 21.89
N LEU A 131 5.94 -11.26 20.96
CA LEU A 131 6.53 -12.57 21.25
C LEU A 131 7.69 -12.49 22.24
N GLN A 132 8.54 -11.46 22.14
CA GLN A 132 9.62 -11.25 23.10
C GLN A 132 9.09 -11.00 24.52
N ILE A 133 7.99 -10.25 24.66
CA ILE A 133 7.33 -10.03 25.96
C ILE A 133 6.75 -11.33 26.50
N LEU A 134 6.01 -12.10 25.69
CA LEU A 134 5.41 -13.37 26.10
C LEU A 134 6.47 -14.37 26.55
N LYS A 135 7.56 -14.50 25.79
CA LYS A 135 8.70 -15.35 26.15
C LYS A 135 9.30 -14.94 27.50
N ARG A 136 9.48 -13.63 27.73
CA ARG A 136 10.01 -13.10 28.99
C ARG A 136 9.07 -13.38 30.16
N HIS A 137 7.75 -13.23 29.98
CA HIS A 137 6.77 -13.50 31.02
C HIS A 137 6.70 -14.99 31.39
N ASN A 138 6.64 -15.87 30.39
CA ASN A 138 6.65 -17.32 30.60
C ASN A 138 7.94 -17.79 31.30
N PHE A 139 9.09 -17.21 30.95
CA PHE A 139 10.35 -17.51 31.62
C PHE A 139 10.33 -17.13 33.10
N LYS A 140 9.82 -15.93 33.44
CA LYS A 140 9.68 -15.49 34.85
C LYS A 140 8.76 -16.42 35.64
N ASN A 141 7.61 -16.78 35.09
CA ASN A 141 6.65 -17.68 35.74
C ASN A 141 7.23 -19.09 35.95
N SER A 142 8.03 -19.58 35.00
CA SER A 142 8.73 -20.86 35.13
C SER A 142 9.76 -20.85 36.27
N ILE A 143 10.49 -19.74 36.47
CA ILE A 143 11.44 -19.59 37.59
C ILE A 143 10.69 -19.52 38.93
N LEU A 144 9.64 -18.71 39.01
CA LEU A 144 8.80 -18.59 40.23
C LEU A 144 8.15 -19.92 40.60
N GLY A 145 7.63 -20.67 39.62
CA GLY A 145 7.04 -22.00 39.86
C GLY A 145 8.08 -23.00 40.39
N ARG A 146 9.29 -23.01 39.84
CA ARG A 146 10.40 -23.84 40.35
C ARG A 146 10.84 -23.43 41.76
N TRP A 147 10.86 -22.13 42.06
CA TRP A 147 11.23 -21.64 43.38
C TRP A 147 10.20 -22.03 44.44
N HIS A 148 8.90 -22.00 44.11
CA HIS A 148 7.85 -22.48 45.01
C HIS A 148 7.93 -23.99 45.26
N GLN A 149 8.18 -24.81 44.24
CA GLN A 149 8.34 -26.27 44.40
C GLN A 149 9.57 -26.70 45.23
N GLN A 150 10.61 -25.87 45.30
CA GLN A 150 11.81 -26.17 46.11
C GLN A 150 11.68 -25.71 47.56
N ASN A 151 10.70 -24.86 47.89
CA ASN A 151 10.54 -24.22 49.20
C ASN A 151 9.21 -24.57 49.91
N THR A 152 8.53 -25.63 49.47
CA THR A 152 7.39 -26.29 50.13
C THR A 152 7.68 -27.77 50.24
#